data_AF-A0A7S3QDC4-F1
#
_entry.id   AF-A0A7S3QDC4-F1
#
_cell.length_a   1.000
_cell.length_b   1.000
_cell.length_c   1.000
_cell.angle_alpha   90.00
_cell.angle_beta   90.00
_cell.angle_gamma   90.00
#
_symmetry.space_group_name_H-M   'P 1'
#
loop_
_entity.id
_entity.type
_entity.pdbx_description
1 polymer ?
#
loop_
_entity_poly.entity_id
_entity_poly.type
_entity_poly.pdbx_seq_one_letter_code
_entity_poly.pdbx_strand_id
1 'polypeptide(L)'
;MTPDVTLNANGKRPNMPADTATALRAIENAESLDICQLSKEMSTRAKDVSPFAPEEIDEIIMSVKNVLPEVSDIDLDALRGLIESAGHLPHKDWEKTGQSAEVLNNILLDGKTGEGLSDDFKYMFQRVIHEGNWDAAVKHAQSTNDNGKPWAILVTGVNGIRKTTSVYQPWFQDLLDEALVHPDSEGGEKAQISLESLPTGENSFFRQLDHMIITLINHNFQKLYAMTQNAHDFEGDANVKPATEVIQNYSDYKAAMFSRYRTLSEILGVLLVRQASASNMNIMVETSGRDVAMFHYVDSFFPSDKYNKLALHFTINDLSHAESSVDNRMVQEMREGIKALKSGDVDKIIKANAGGPYGSEVLKGIQKDSDAVWDKIIEGNDEVGGDWFKASIKIEAKKDEDWTANAVLSDGSPGKVFTFVAPRQV
;
A
#
# COMPACT_ATOMS: atom_id res chain seq x y z
N MET A 1 15.03 -5.82 -33.99
CA MET A 1 14.44 -7.06 -33.46
C MET A 1 14.92 -7.17 -32.03
N THR A 2 14.25 -6.45 -31.13
CA THR A 2 14.42 -6.58 -29.69
C THR A 2 13.91 -7.96 -29.27
N PRO A 3 14.63 -8.70 -28.41
CA PRO A 3 14.12 -9.95 -27.89
C PRO A 3 12.91 -9.67 -27.02
N ASP A 4 11.84 -10.40 -27.30
CA ASP A 4 10.62 -10.44 -26.51
C ASP A 4 10.99 -10.95 -25.11
N VAL A 5 11.09 -10.04 -24.13
CA VAL A 5 11.29 -10.41 -22.71
C VAL A 5 9.93 -10.85 -22.19
N THR A 6 9.43 -11.97 -22.72
CA THR A 6 8.28 -12.65 -22.14
C THR A 6 8.71 -13.22 -20.80
N LEU A 7 8.09 -12.71 -19.72
CA LEU A 7 7.89 -13.48 -18.49
C LEU A 7 7.57 -14.93 -18.87
N ASN A 8 8.13 -15.93 -18.17
CA ASN A 8 7.71 -17.31 -18.44
C ASN A 8 6.17 -17.42 -18.30
N ALA A 9 5.57 -18.46 -18.85
CA ALA A 9 4.11 -18.65 -18.84
C ALA A 9 3.46 -18.62 -17.43
N ASN A 10 4.26 -18.54 -16.36
CA ASN A 10 3.83 -18.42 -14.96
C ASN A 10 4.13 -17.04 -14.33
N GLY A 11 4.54 -16.04 -15.11
CA GLY A 11 4.81 -14.69 -14.60
C GLY A 11 5.99 -14.60 -13.62
N LYS A 12 6.88 -15.60 -13.58
CA LYS A 12 8.03 -15.62 -12.65
C LYS A 12 9.27 -15.05 -13.32
N ARG A 13 9.98 -14.17 -12.61
CA ARG A 13 11.35 -13.79 -12.94
C ARG A 13 12.19 -15.06 -13.09
N PRO A 14 13.07 -15.18 -14.09
CA PRO A 14 14.09 -16.22 -14.04
C PRO A 14 14.81 -16.08 -12.70
N ASN A 15 15.08 -17.20 -12.03
CA ASN A 15 15.89 -17.18 -10.81
C ASN A 15 17.24 -16.56 -11.18
N MET A 16 17.39 -15.25 -11.01
CA MET A 16 18.71 -14.73 -10.75
C MET A 16 19.16 -15.47 -9.49
N PRO A 17 20.34 -16.08 -9.49
CA PRO A 17 20.91 -16.47 -8.22
C PRO A 17 21.05 -15.15 -7.46
N ALA A 18 20.10 -14.81 -6.59
CA ALA A 18 20.49 -14.09 -5.41
C ALA A 18 21.55 -15.01 -4.82
N ASP A 19 22.79 -14.55 -4.95
CA ASP A 19 23.94 -15.33 -4.54
C ASP A 19 23.57 -15.89 -3.17
N THR A 20 23.63 -17.20 -3.00
CA THR A 20 23.37 -17.80 -1.68
C THR A 20 24.30 -17.13 -0.67
N ALA A 21 25.45 -16.59 -1.13
CA ALA A 21 26.31 -15.70 -0.36
C ALA A 21 25.65 -14.37 0.09
N THR A 22 24.73 -13.76 -0.65
CA THR A 22 24.00 -12.55 -0.20
C THR A 22 23.02 -12.86 0.93
N ALA A 23 22.27 -13.95 0.82
CA ALA A 23 21.38 -14.40 1.91
C ALA A 23 22.20 -14.85 3.14
N LEU A 24 23.30 -15.58 2.93
CA LEU A 24 24.22 -15.99 4.00
C LEU A 24 24.92 -14.79 4.64
N ARG A 25 25.38 -13.80 3.87
CA ARG A 25 25.95 -12.56 4.41
C ARG A 25 24.94 -11.74 5.20
N ALA A 26 23.66 -11.73 4.79
CA ALA A 26 22.61 -11.08 5.56
C ALA A 26 22.42 -11.75 6.94
N ILE A 27 22.52 -13.09 6.98
CA ILE A 27 22.47 -13.86 8.23
C ILE A 27 23.73 -13.59 9.08
N GLU A 28 24.93 -13.70 8.51
CA GLU A 28 26.20 -13.45 9.20
C GLU A 28 26.30 -12.02 9.77
N ASN A 29 25.85 -11.02 9.02
CA ASN A 29 25.85 -9.63 9.49
C ASN A 29 24.78 -9.39 10.58
N ALA A 30 23.67 -10.14 10.55
CA ALA A 30 22.56 -9.99 11.50
C ALA A 30 22.90 -10.51 12.91
N GLU A 31 23.82 -11.46 13.05
CA GLU A 31 24.23 -12.01 14.37
C GLU A 31 24.81 -10.97 15.32
N SER A 32 25.30 -9.83 14.81
CA SER A 32 25.86 -8.73 15.60
C SER A 32 24.91 -7.55 15.85
N LEU A 33 23.70 -7.56 15.27
CA LEU A 33 22.82 -6.39 15.24
C LEU A 33 21.73 -6.45 16.30
N ASP A 34 21.66 -5.43 17.15
CA ASP A 34 20.53 -5.22 18.07
C ASP A 34 19.38 -4.54 17.32
N ILE A 35 18.35 -5.32 17.00
CA ILE A 35 17.14 -4.85 16.29
C ILE A 35 16.43 -3.70 17.03
N CYS A 36 16.46 -3.68 18.37
CA CYS A 36 15.84 -2.63 19.17
C CYS A 36 16.63 -1.32 19.05
N GLN A 37 17.96 -1.41 19.09
CA GLN A 37 18.82 -0.24 18.85
C GLN A 37 18.64 0.31 17.43
N LEU A 38 18.66 -0.56 16.42
CA LEU A 38 18.47 -0.16 15.02
C LEU A 38 17.12 0.51 14.79
N SER A 39 16.05 -0.02 15.39
CA SER A 39 14.70 0.58 15.34
C SER A 39 14.69 1.99 15.91
N LYS A 40 15.29 2.21 17.08
CA LYS A 40 15.37 3.53 17.72
C LYS A 40 16.17 4.51 16.89
N GLU A 41 17.35 4.12 16.42
CA GLU A 41 18.20 4.99 15.60
C GLU A 41 17.51 5.40 14.30
N MET A 42 16.90 4.45 13.60
CA MET A 42 16.18 4.71 12.36
C MET A 42 14.94 5.59 12.59
N SER A 43 14.20 5.35 13.68
CA SER A 43 13.05 6.19 14.07
C SER A 43 13.46 7.63 14.38
N THR A 44 14.58 7.82 15.09
CA THR A 44 15.14 9.15 15.36
C THR A 44 15.53 9.85 14.07
N ARG A 45 16.28 9.19 13.17
CA ARG A 45 16.65 9.78 11.88
C ARG A 45 15.44 10.15 11.01
N ALA A 46 14.38 9.33 11.03
CA ALA A 46 13.14 9.64 10.33
C ALA A 46 12.43 10.88 10.92
N LYS A 47 12.35 10.97 12.25
CA LYS A 47 11.75 12.10 12.96
C LYS A 47 12.52 13.40 12.71
N ASP A 48 13.85 13.32 12.73
CA ASP A 48 14.74 14.47 12.56
C ASP A 48 14.90 14.87 11.08
N VAL A 49 14.27 14.13 10.16
CA VAL A 49 14.36 14.39 8.70
C VAL A 49 15.83 14.35 8.24
N SER A 50 16.64 13.50 8.87
CA SER A 50 18.08 13.43 8.61
C SER A 50 18.34 12.90 7.20
N PRO A 51 19.28 13.49 6.43
CA PRO A 51 19.72 12.92 5.16
C PRO A 51 20.07 11.43 5.28
N PHE A 52 19.88 10.68 4.18
CA PHE A 52 20.27 9.27 4.15
C PHE A 52 21.79 9.15 4.23
N ALA A 53 22.26 8.21 5.05
CA ALA A 53 23.66 7.85 5.07
C ALA A 53 24.05 7.17 3.74
N PRO A 54 25.31 7.24 3.30
CA PRO A 54 25.78 6.56 2.09
C PRO A 54 25.39 5.06 2.06
N GLU A 55 25.46 4.40 3.21
CA GLU A 55 25.11 2.98 3.35
C GLU A 55 23.60 2.75 3.17
N GLU A 56 22.74 3.64 3.68
CA GLU A 56 21.28 3.56 3.45
C GLU A 56 20.96 3.69 1.96
N ILE A 57 21.64 4.60 1.26
CA ILE A 57 21.48 4.80 -0.19
C ILE A 57 21.94 3.55 -0.96
N ASP A 58 23.09 2.98 -0.61
CA ASP A 58 23.62 1.78 -1.26
C ASP A 58 22.70 0.56 -1.07
N GLU A 59 22.05 0.43 0.09
CA GLU A 59 21.06 -0.60 0.37
C GLU A 59 19.79 -0.45 -0.46
N ILE A 60 19.34 0.78 -0.69
CA ILE A 60 18.20 1.07 -1.58
C ILE A 60 18.58 0.74 -3.03
N ILE A 61 19.76 1.17 -3.51
CA ILE A 61 20.22 0.84 -4.86
C ILE A 61 20.39 -0.66 -5.04
N MET A 62 20.88 -1.38 -4.03
CA MET A 62 20.94 -2.84 -4.04
C MET A 62 19.54 -3.46 -4.15
N SER A 63 18.56 -2.95 -3.41
CA SER A 63 17.18 -3.39 -3.47
C SER A 63 16.60 -3.20 -4.88
N VAL A 64 16.87 -2.07 -5.53
CA VAL A 64 16.47 -1.80 -6.92
C VAL A 64 17.15 -2.77 -7.89
N LYS A 65 18.46 -3.01 -7.75
CA LYS A 65 19.20 -3.98 -8.57
C LYS A 65 18.63 -5.40 -8.45
N ASN A 66 18.21 -5.80 -7.25
CA ASN A 66 17.61 -7.12 -7.04
C ASN A 66 16.32 -7.33 -7.87
N VAL A 67 15.64 -6.25 -8.24
CA VAL A 67 14.39 -6.31 -9.00
C VAL A 67 14.53 -5.81 -10.44
N LEU A 68 15.73 -5.43 -10.87
CA LEU A 68 16.03 -4.95 -12.21
C LEU A 68 16.09 -6.15 -13.19
N PRO A 69 15.62 -6.01 -14.44
CA PRO A 69 15.88 -7.04 -15.45
C PRO A 69 17.38 -7.12 -15.76
N GLU A 70 17.84 -8.28 -16.28
CA GLU A 70 19.26 -8.53 -16.57
C GLU A 70 19.87 -7.50 -17.53
N VAL A 71 19.06 -7.02 -18.46
CA VAL A 71 19.39 -5.95 -19.39
C VAL A 71 18.38 -4.83 -19.14
N SER A 72 18.87 -3.71 -18.61
CA SER A 72 18.08 -2.51 -18.35
C SER A 72 18.93 -1.28 -18.62
N ASP A 73 18.31 -0.25 -19.20
CA ASP A 73 18.95 1.05 -19.46
C ASP A 73 18.68 2.06 -18.33
N ILE A 74 18.08 1.63 -17.21
CA ILE A 74 17.78 2.51 -16.07
C ILE A 74 19.07 3.06 -15.47
N ASP A 75 19.16 4.39 -15.41
CA ASP A 75 20.30 5.12 -14.84
C ASP A 75 20.27 5.07 -13.30
N LEU A 76 21.02 4.12 -12.74
CA LEU A 76 21.14 3.93 -11.30
C LEU A 76 21.90 5.06 -10.59
N ASP A 77 22.76 5.80 -11.29
CA ASP A 77 23.47 6.94 -10.71
C ASP A 77 22.53 8.16 -10.59
N ALA A 78 21.68 8.39 -11.59
CA ALA A 78 20.60 9.37 -11.51
C ALA A 78 19.61 9.02 -10.39
N LEU A 79 19.24 7.74 -10.26
CA LEU A 79 18.40 7.27 -9.15
C LEU A 79 19.05 7.52 -7.79
N ARG A 80 20.36 7.28 -7.68
CA ARG A 80 21.14 7.58 -6.47
C ARG A 80 21.06 9.06 -6.10
N GLY A 81 21.25 9.95 -7.08
CA GLY A 81 21.16 11.39 -6.88
C GLY A 81 19.76 11.86 -6.45
N LEU A 82 18.70 11.23 -6.98
CA LEU A 82 17.34 11.48 -6.52
C LEU A 82 17.13 11.05 -5.06
N ILE A 83 17.60 9.85 -4.69
CA ILE A 83 17.46 9.34 -3.32
C ILE A 83 18.20 10.25 -2.32
N GLU A 84 19.43 10.66 -2.65
CA GLU A 84 20.24 11.55 -1.81
C GLU A 84 19.55 12.90 -1.58
N SER A 85 19.03 13.51 -2.64
CA SER A 85 18.43 14.84 -2.59
C SER A 85 17.03 14.87 -1.97
N ALA A 86 16.22 13.83 -2.17
CA ALA A 86 14.80 13.85 -1.82
C ALA A 86 14.34 12.79 -0.81
N GLY A 87 15.06 11.68 -0.66
CA GLY A 87 14.61 10.51 0.11
C GLY A 87 14.33 10.76 1.59
N HIS A 88 15.00 11.75 2.18
CA HIS A 88 14.84 12.13 3.58
C HIS A 88 13.79 13.22 3.84
N LEU A 89 13.30 13.89 2.79
CA LEU A 89 12.41 15.05 2.93
C LEU A 89 11.05 14.64 3.53
N PRO A 90 10.30 15.57 4.13
CA PRO A 90 8.96 15.28 4.65
C PRO A 90 8.04 14.79 3.53
N HIS A 91 7.53 13.57 3.64
CA HIS A 91 6.69 12.97 2.60
C HIS A 91 5.43 13.79 2.28
N LYS A 92 4.90 14.55 3.25
CA LYS A 92 3.71 15.40 3.11
C LYS A 92 3.92 16.71 2.37
N ASP A 93 5.16 17.02 1.97
CA ASP A 93 5.43 18.13 1.06
C ASP A 93 5.06 17.68 -0.37
N TRP A 94 3.77 17.71 -0.68
CA TRP A 94 3.24 17.15 -1.94
C TRP A 94 3.79 17.83 -3.19
N GLU A 95 4.15 19.11 -3.09
CA GLU A 95 4.81 19.83 -4.17
C GLU A 95 6.19 19.24 -4.45
N LYS A 96 7.07 19.12 -3.43
CA LYS A 96 8.40 18.52 -3.61
C LYS A 96 8.36 17.04 -3.94
N THR A 97 7.45 16.28 -3.33
CA THR A 97 7.22 14.87 -3.67
C THR A 97 6.80 14.75 -5.13
N GLY A 98 5.94 15.66 -5.62
CA GLY A 98 5.54 15.73 -7.02
C GLY A 98 6.68 16.11 -7.97
N GLN A 99 7.56 17.04 -7.59
CA GLN A 99 8.75 17.37 -8.38
C GLN A 99 9.72 16.18 -8.45
N SER A 100 9.93 15.51 -7.31
CA SER A 100 10.78 14.32 -7.22
C SER A 100 10.22 13.15 -8.04
N ALA A 101 8.89 13.00 -8.09
CA ALA A 101 8.22 12.01 -8.93
C ALA A 101 8.43 12.27 -10.43
N GLU A 102 8.59 13.52 -10.84
CA GLU A 102 8.92 13.87 -12.22
C GLU A 102 10.36 13.47 -12.57
N VAL A 103 11.30 13.69 -11.65
CA VAL A 103 12.67 13.19 -11.80
C VAL A 103 12.68 11.67 -11.89
N LEU A 104 11.91 10.98 -11.04
CA LEU A 104 11.78 9.52 -11.10
C LEU A 104 11.17 9.04 -12.42
N ASN A 105 10.20 9.77 -12.97
CA ASN A 105 9.59 9.49 -14.27
C ASN A 105 10.63 9.56 -15.40
N ASN A 106 11.54 10.53 -15.37
CA ASN A 106 12.64 10.61 -16.32
C ASN A 106 13.62 9.44 -16.21
N ILE A 107 13.84 8.92 -14.99
CA ILE A 107 14.77 7.81 -14.73
C ILE A 107 14.17 6.45 -15.12
N LEU A 108 12.90 6.20 -14.78
CA LEU A 108 12.29 4.87 -14.94
C LEU A 108 11.43 4.71 -16.20
N LEU A 109 10.97 5.82 -16.79
CA LEU A 109 10.00 5.83 -17.89
C LEU A 109 10.40 6.79 -19.02
N ASP A 110 11.66 7.24 -19.07
CA ASP A 110 12.18 8.19 -20.07
C ASP A 110 11.35 9.48 -20.22
N GLY A 111 10.68 9.90 -19.14
CA GLY A 111 9.84 11.11 -19.13
C GLY A 111 8.49 10.94 -19.83
N LYS A 112 8.10 9.73 -20.21
CA LYS A 112 6.87 9.44 -20.94
C LYS A 112 5.68 9.32 -19.99
N THR A 113 4.89 10.38 -19.90
CA THR A 113 3.64 10.38 -19.12
C THR A 113 2.44 10.10 -20.02
N GLY A 114 1.64 9.08 -19.67
CA GLY A 114 0.44 8.69 -20.42
C GLY A 114 0.67 7.71 -21.56
N GLU A 115 1.92 7.33 -21.84
CA GLU A 115 2.25 6.26 -22.81
C GLU A 115 2.18 4.85 -22.19
N GLY A 116 1.81 4.76 -20.91
CA GLY A 116 1.79 3.53 -20.13
C GLY A 116 3.12 3.25 -19.43
N LEU A 117 3.19 2.09 -18.79
CA LEU A 117 4.39 1.64 -18.05
C LEU A 117 5.29 0.81 -18.98
N SER A 118 6.60 1.06 -18.92
CA SER A 118 7.60 0.25 -19.63
C SER A 118 7.64 -1.18 -19.10
N ASP A 119 8.17 -2.11 -19.92
CA ASP A 119 8.32 -3.51 -19.51
C ASP A 119 9.29 -3.66 -18.33
N ASP A 120 10.39 -2.88 -18.31
CA ASP A 120 11.31 -2.83 -17.18
C ASP A 120 10.61 -2.38 -15.90
N PHE A 121 9.78 -1.33 -15.97
CA PHE A 121 9.02 -0.86 -14.83
C PHE A 121 8.04 -1.94 -14.33
N LYS A 122 7.27 -2.56 -15.23
CA LYS A 122 6.34 -3.63 -14.89
C LYS A 122 7.07 -4.84 -14.30
N TYR A 123 8.25 -5.17 -14.82
CA TYR A 123 9.10 -6.21 -14.28
C TYR A 123 9.49 -5.87 -12.84
N MET A 124 10.10 -4.70 -12.60
CA MET A 124 10.59 -4.27 -11.27
C MET A 124 9.49 -4.21 -10.21
N PHE A 125 8.33 -3.66 -10.58
CA PHE A 125 7.23 -3.39 -9.66
C PHE A 125 6.06 -4.35 -9.85
N GLN A 126 6.31 -5.56 -10.33
CA GLN A 126 5.27 -6.55 -10.67
C GLN A 126 4.22 -6.72 -9.57
N ARG A 127 4.63 -6.82 -8.29
CA ARG A 127 3.67 -6.93 -7.18
C ARG A 127 2.76 -5.69 -7.08
N VAL A 128 3.32 -4.50 -7.20
CA VAL A 128 2.57 -3.23 -7.14
C VAL A 128 1.57 -3.15 -8.29
N ILE A 129 1.98 -3.53 -9.50
CA ILE A 129 1.17 -3.44 -10.71
C ILE A 129 0.09 -4.52 -10.75
N HIS A 130 0.46 -5.76 -10.45
CA HIS A 130 -0.44 -6.90 -10.55
C HIS A 130 -1.44 -6.95 -9.38
N GLU A 131 -0.98 -6.91 -8.13
CA GLU A 131 -1.88 -6.91 -6.97
C GLU A 131 -2.64 -5.58 -6.82
N GLY A 132 -2.11 -4.50 -7.41
CA GLY A 132 -2.82 -3.23 -7.56
C GLY A 132 -3.83 -3.21 -8.71
N ASN A 133 -3.98 -4.28 -9.49
CA ASN A 133 -4.93 -4.38 -10.60
C ASN A 133 -4.80 -3.31 -11.70
N TRP A 134 -3.56 -2.92 -12.03
CA TRP A 134 -3.27 -1.88 -13.03
C TRP A 134 -3.88 -2.19 -14.40
N ASP A 135 -3.65 -3.40 -14.94
CA ASP A 135 -4.03 -3.73 -16.32
C ASP A 135 -5.55 -3.76 -16.51
N ALA A 136 -6.33 -4.22 -15.51
CA ALA A 136 -7.78 -4.18 -15.60
C ALA A 136 -8.31 -2.74 -15.45
N ALA A 137 -7.68 -1.90 -14.63
CA ALA A 137 -8.02 -0.48 -14.51
C ALA A 137 -7.80 0.27 -15.84
N VAL A 138 -6.66 0.03 -16.52
CA VAL A 138 -6.40 0.53 -17.89
C VAL A 138 -7.52 0.09 -18.83
N LYS A 139 -7.82 -1.21 -18.86
CA LYS A 139 -8.83 -1.77 -19.76
C LYS A 139 -10.22 -1.19 -19.51
N HIS A 140 -10.58 -0.97 -18.25
CA HIS A 140 -11.83 -0.33 -17.88
C HIS A 140 -11.88 1.10 -18.42
N ALA A 141 -10.85 1.90 -18.16
CA ALA A 141 -10.75 3.29 -18.63
C ALA A 141 -10.85 3.42 -20.16
N GLN A 142 -10.25 2.48 -20.91
CA GLN A 142 -10.36 2.42 -22.37
C GLN A 142 -11.74 2.00 -22.88
N SER A 143 -12.51 1.24 -22.09
CA SER A 143 -13.84 0.76 -22.48
C SER A 143 -14.94 1.80 -22.21
N THR A 144 -14.72 2.67 -21.22
CA THR A 144 -15.62 3.76 -20.88
C THR A 144 -15.31 4.96 -21.77
N ASN A 145 -15.85 4.96 -23.00
CA ASN A 145 -15.73 6.08 -23.94
C ASN A 145 -16.24 7.40 -23.32
N ASP A 146 -15.32 8.28 -22.90
CA ASP A 146 -15.38 9.74 -22.64
C ASP A 146 -16.57 10.40 -21.90
N ASN A 147 -17.61 9.68 -21.49
CA ASN A 147 -18.84 10.32 -21.00
C ASN A 147 -18.91 10.55 -19.48
N GLY A 148 -17.87 10.22 -18.70
CA GLY A 148 -17.87 10.42 -17.25
C GLY A 148 -16.48 10.62 -16.65
N LYS A 149 -16.41 11.36 -15.53
CA LYS A 149 -15.17 11.52 -14.76
C LYS A 149 -14.79 10.18 -14.09
N PRO A 150 -13.53 9.74 -14.14
CA PRO A 150 -13.04 8.63 -13.33
C PRO A 150 -13.09 8.96 -11.83
N TRP A 151 -12.88 7.94 -11.00
CA TRP A 151 -12.94 8.04 -9.54
C TRP A 151 -11.56 8.11 -8.89
N ALA A 152 -11.40 9.02 -7.94
CA ALA A 152 -10.30 9.04 -6.99
C ALA A 152 -10.88 8.71 -5.60
N ILE A 153 -10.56 7.53 -5.09
CA ILE A 153 -11.16 6.97 -3.89
C ILE A 153 -10.11 6.96 -2.78
N LEU A 154 -10.43 7.61 -1.67
CA LEU A 154 -9.69 7.51 -0.42
C LEU A 154 -10.33 6.43 0.46
N VAL A 155 -9.62 5.32 0.67
CA VAL A 155 -10.09 4.19 1.47
C VAL A 155 -9.52 4.28 2.88
N THR A 156 -10.38 4.47 3.88
CA THR A 156 -9.99 4.68 5.29
C THR A 156 -10.55 3.61 6.23
N GLY A 157 -9.91 3.47 7.39
CA GLY A 157 -10.28 2.53 8.44
C GLY A 157 -9.07 1.75 8.94
N VAL A 158 -9.21 1.14 10.12
CA VAL A 158 -8.10 0.44 10.79
C VAL A 158 -7.61 -0.78 9.99
N ASN A 159 -6.39 -1.22 10.28
CA ASN A 159 -5.85 -2.45 9.69
C ASN A 159 -6.59 -3.67 10.24
N GLY A 160 -6.73 -4.73 9.43
CA GLY A 160 -7.37 -5.99 9.85
C GLY A 160 -8.88 -6.06 9.62
N ILE A 161 -9.54 -4.99 9.17
CA ILE A 161 -10.98 -4.96 8.91
C ILE A 161 -11.37 -5.34 7.46
N ARG A 162 -10.45 -5.95 6.71
CA ARG A 162 -10.69 -6.44 5.33
C ARG A 162 -11.01 -5.36 4.28
N LYS A 163 -10.56 -4.11 4.43
CA LYS A 163 -10.80 -3.00 3.47
C LYS A 163 -10.53 -3.38 2.01
N THR A 164 -9.31 -3.83 1.72
CA THR A 164 -8.90 -4.28 0.38
C THR A 164 -9.76 -5.46 -0.08
N THR A 165 -10.00 -6.46 0.78
CA THR A 165 -10.85 -7.60 0.43
C THR A 165 -12.28 -7.18 0.07
N SER A 166 -12.85 -6.21 0.79
CA SER A 166 -14.21 -5.71 0.57
C SER A 166 -14.39 -5.14 -0.83
N VAL A 167 -13.45 -4.33 -1.32
CA VAL A 167 -13.60 -3.67 -2.63
C VAL A 167 -13.59 -4.65 -3.81
N TYR A 168 -13.04 -5.85 -3.63
CA TYR A 168 -13.04 -6.93 -4.62
C TYR A 168 -14.21 -7.93 -4.45
N GLN A 169 -15.12 -7.72 -3.49
CA GLN A 169 -16.27 -8.60 -3.34
C GLN A 169 -17.28 -8.41 -4.48
N PRO A 170 -17.92 -9.47 -4.98
CA PRO A 170 -18.91 -9.36 -6.06
C PRO A 170 -20.10 -8.44 -5.73
N TRP A 171 -20.40 -8.27 -4.45
CA TRP A 171 -21.47 -7.41 -3.95
C TRP A 171 -21.04 -5.98 -3.65
N PHE A 172 -19.75 -5.65 -3.79
CA PHE A 172 -19.22 -4.36 -3.32
C PHE A 172 -19.88 -3.17 -4.02
N GLN A 173 -20.19 -3.31 -5.32
CA GLN A 173 -20.82 -2.25 -6.10
C GLN A 173 -22.23 -1.91 -5.58
N ASP A 174 -23.04 -2.93 -5.26
CA ASP A 174 -24.36 -2.77 -4.65
C ASP A 174 -24.25 -2.12 -3.26
N LEU A 175 -23.29 -2.58 -2.46
CA LEU A 175 -23.03 -2.00 -1.14
C LEU A 175 -22.65 -0.52 -1.24
N LEU A 176 -21.77 -0.18 -2.18
CA LEU A 176 -21.33 1.20 -2.38
C LEU A 176 -22.49 2.08 -2.84
N ASP A 177 -23.32 1.62 -3.76
CA ASP A 177 -24.53 2.32 -4.20
C ASP A 177 -25.49 2.62 -3.02
N GLU A 178 -25.66 1.68 -2.08
CA GLU A 178 -26.46 1.94 -0.86
C GLU A 178 -25.83 2.98 0.07
N ALA A 179 -24.50 3.00 0.18
CA ALA A 179 -23.78 3.87 1.11
C ALA A 179 -23.48 5.28 0.58
N LEU A 180 -23.62 5.52 -0.73
CA LEU A 180 -23.07 6.70 -1.39
C LEU A 180 -23.94 7.95 -1.18
N VAL A 181 -23.34 8.98 -0.59
CA VAL A 181 -23.95 10.29 -0.32
C VAL A 181 -23.34 11.35 -1.24
N HIS A 182 -24.20 12.18 -1.85
CA HIS A 182 -23.79 13.27 -2.73
C HIS A 182 -23.24 14.47 -1.91
N PRO A 183 -22.15 15.15 -2.35
CA PRO A 183 -21.58 16.29 -1.62
C PRO A 183 -22.58 17.43 -1.39
N ASP A 184 -23.41 17.75 -2.38
CA ASP A 184 -24.39 18.86 -2.31
C ASP A 184 -25.68 18.53 -1.54
N SER A 185 -25.77 17.38 -0.87
CA SER A 185 -27.01 16.98 -0.21
C SER A 185 -27.13 17.57 1.22
N GLU A 186 -28.01 18.57 1.38
CA GLU A 186 -28.42 19.07 2.70
C GLU A 186 -29.30 18.01 3.42
N GLY A 187 -28.66 17.00 4.01
CA GLY A 187 -29.34 15.91 4.72
C GLY A 187 -28.87 14.50 4.36
N GLY A 188 -27.82 14.36 3.55
CA GLY A 188 -27.25 13.05 3.23
C GLY A 188 -28.08 12.25 2.23
N GLU A 189 -28.65 12.92 1.22
CA GLU A 189 -29.37 12.24 0.16
C GLU A 189 -28.44 11.28 -0.61
N LYS A 190 -28.97 10.10 -0.90
CA LYS A 190 -28.27 9.09 -1.70
C LYS A 190 -27.93 9.65 -3.08
N ALA A 191 -26.68 9.47 -3.50
CA ALA A 191 -26.24 9.88 -4.83
C ALA A 191 -26.93 9.05 -5.94
N GLN A 192 -27.38 9.72 -7.00
CA GLN A 192 -27.97 9.07 -8.17
C GLN A 192 -26.89 8.83 -9.23
N ILE A 193 -26.12 7.76 -9.07
CA ILE A 193 -25.04 7.36 -9.98
C ILE A 193 -25.37 5.99 -10.58
N SER A 194 -25.06 5.80 -11.85
CA SER A 194 -25.24 4.48 -12.48
C SER A 194 -24.35 3.46 -11.79
N LEU A 195 -24.93 2.32 -11.41
CA LEU A 195 -24.20 1.22 -10.75
C LEU A 195 -22.94 0.85 -11.53
N GLU A 196 -23.03 0.72 -12.86
CA GLU A 196 -21.92 0.35 -13.75
C GLU A 196 -20.74 1.34 -13.73
N SER A 197 -20.98 2.59 -13.31
CA SER A 197 -19.95 3.63 -13.22
C SER A 197 -19.26 3.70 -11.85
N LEU A 198 -19.73 2.94 -10.86
CA LEU A 198 -19.14 2.94 -9.53
C LEU A 198 -17.80 2.19 -9.49
N PRO A 199 -16.81 2.70 -8.73
CA PRO A 199 -15.51 2.07 -8.62
C PRO A 199 -15.58 0.82 -7.75
N THR A 200 -14.89 -0.22 -8.19
CA THR A 200 -14.67 -1.49 -7.48
C THR A 200 -13.20 -1.88 -7.60
N GLY A 201 -12.76 -2.87 -6.82
CA GLY A 201 -11.41 -3.42 -6.95
C GLY A 201 -11.14 -3.93 -8.36
N GLU A 202 -12.15 -4.49 -9.05
CA GLU A 202 -12.02 -5.08 -10.40
C GLU A 202 -11.77 -4.04 -11.51
N ASN A 203 -12.14 -2.77 -11.29
CA ASN A 203 -12.07 -1.71 -12.30
C ASN A 203 -11.19 -0.51 -11.89
N SER A 204 -10.44 -0.64 -10.80
CA SER A 204 -9.64 0.44 -10.22
C SER A 204 -8.21 0.00 -9.95
N PHE A 205 -7.26 0.92 -10.11
CA PHE A 205 -5.89 0.71 -9.67
C PHE A 205 -5.80 0.96 -8.16
N PHE A 206 -5.42 -0.05 -7.38
CA PHE A 206 -5.26 0.05 -5.94
C PHE A 206 -3.80 0.36 -5.58
N ARG A 207 -3.57 1.59 -5.14
CA ARG A 207 -2.25 2.10 -4.75
C ARG A 207 -1.88 1.67 -3.34
N GLN A 208 -1.15 0.55 -3.23
CA GLN A 208 -0.73 -0.05 -1.95
C GLN A 208 0.71 0.34 -1.57
N LEU A 209 0.86 1.23 -0.59
CA LEU A 209 2.18 1.76 -0.24
C LEU A 209 3.13 0.73 0.37
N ASP A 210 2.61 -0.20 1.16
CA ASP A 210 3.39 -1.28 1.73
C ASP A 210 4.05 -2.14 0.64
N HIS A 211 3.38 -2.38 -0.50
CA HIS A 211 3.97 -3.05 -1.67
C HIS A 211 5.11 -2.23 -2.30
N MET A 212 4.99 -0.90 -2.35
CA MET A 212 6.04 -0.02 -2.86
C MET A 212 7.26 0.00 -1.92
N ILE A 213 7.03 0.14 -0.60
CA ILE A 213 8.09 0.16 0.41
C ILE A 213 8.89 -1.14 0.34
N ILE A 214 8.25 -2.30 0.47
CA ILE A 214 8.97 -3.58 0.45
C ILE A 214 9.76 -3.78 -0.85
N THR A 215 9.24 -3.32 -1.99
CA THR A 215 9.94 -3.45 -3.27
C THR A 215 11.21 -2.59 -3.29
N LEU A 216 11.11 -1.33 -2.84
CA LEU A 216 12.21 -0.37 -2.83
C LEU A 216 13.28 -0.65 -1.77
N ILE A 217 12.94 -1.35 -0.68
CA ILE A 217 13.87 -1.69 0.42
C ILE A 217 13.88 -3.19 0.75
N ASN A 218 13.74 -4.05 -0.27
CA ASN A 218 13.69 -5.50 -0.08
C ASN A 218 14.94 -6.05 0.64
N HIS A 219 16.09 -5.38 0.50
CA HIS A 219 17.31 -5.74 1.23
C HIS A 219 17.20 -5.49 2.74
N ASN A 220 16.55 -4.40 3.16
CA ASN A 220 16.32 -4.16 4.59
C ASN A 220 15.35 -5.17 5.19
N PHE A 221 14.36 -5.64 4.41
CA PHE A 221 13.49 -6.71 4.85
C PHE A 221 14.19 -8.06 4.94
N GLN A 222 15.16 -8.35 4.07
CA GLN A 222 16.03 -9.54 4.25
C GLN A 222 16.72 -9.50 5.62
N LYS A 223 17.27 -8.34 6.01
CA LYS A 223 17.89 -8.16 7.34
C LYS A 223 16.88 -8.32 8.47
N LEU A 224 15.68 -7.74 8.35
CA LEU A 224 14.60 -7.91 9.32
C LEU A 224 14.29 -9.40 9.53
N TYR A 225 14.08 -10.15 8.44
CA TYR A 225 13.80 -11.59 8.53
C TYR A 225 14.96 -12.38 9.15
N ALA A 226 16.21 -12.01 8.86
CA ALA A 226 17.39 -12.70 9.37
C ALA A 226 17.56 -12.46 10.87
N MET A 227 17.44 -11.21 11.32
CA MET A 227 17.43 -10.86 12.75
C MET A 227 16.29 -11.56 13.50
N THR A 228 15.13 -11.71 12.84
CA THR A 228 13.97 -12.41 13.43
C THR A 228 14.20 -13.91 13.57
N GLN A 229 14.87 -14.53 12.59
CA GLN A 229 15.26 -15.94 12.67
C GLN A 229 16.23 -16.19 13.82
N ASN A 230 17.19 -15.28 14.01
CA ASN A 230 18.21 -15.37 15.06
C ASN A 230 17.66 -15.05 16.46
N ALA A 231 16.55 -14.32 16.54
CA ALA A 231 15.88 -14.02 17.80
C ALA A 231 15.20 -15.28 18.36
N HIS A 232 15.79 -15.86 19.41
CA HIS A 232 15.24 -16.98 20.19
C HIS A 232 14.98 -18.27 19.38
N ASP A 233 15.86 -18.61 18.44
CA ASP A 233 15.79 -19.84 17.63
C ASP A 233 14.43 -20.04 16.93
N PHE A 234 13.80 -18.94 16.50
CA PHE A 234 12.56 -19.03 15.75
C PHE A 234 12.83 -19.52 14.32
N GLU A 235 12.80 -20.84 14.12
CA GLU A 235 13.11 -21.47 12.82
C GLU A 235 12.01 -21.32 11.75
N GLY A 236 10.91 -20.65 12.08
CA GLY A 236 9.74 -20.50 11.22
C GLY A 236 8.78 -21.70 11.24
N ASP A 237 8.82 -22.53 12.29
CA ASP A 237 7.86 -23.63 12.48
C ASP A 237 6.41 -23.10 12.57
N ALA A 238 5.51 -23.69 11.78
CA ALA A 238 4.10 -23.35 11.74
C ALA A 238 3.39 -23.54 13.11
N ASN A 239 3.90 -24.45 13.95
CA ASN A 239 3.30 -24.80 15.24
C ASN A 239 3.85 -23.99 16.41
N VAL A 240 4.92 -23.22 16.22
CA VAL A 240 5.55 -22.41 17.27
C VAL A 240 5.12 -20.96 17.09
N LYS A 241 4.51 -20.37 18.13
CA LYS A 241 4.23 -18.94 18.18
C LYS A 241 5.49 -18.21 18.67
N PRO A 242 5.99 -17.18 17.96
CA PRO A 242 7.09 -16.36 18.46
C PRO A 242 6.76 -15.76 19.83
N ALA A 243 7.78 -15.55 20.67
CA ALA A 243 7.61 -14.82 21.91
C ALA A 243 7.12 -13.39 21.63
N THR A 244 6.31 -12.82 22.54
CA THR A 244 5.74 -11.47 22.39
C THR A 244 6.81 -10.40 22.14
N GLU A 245 7.96 -10.51 22.80
CA GLU A 245 9.09 -9.60 22.60
C GLU A 245 9.66 -9.65 21.18
N VAL A 246 9.73 -10.84 20.56
CA VAL A 246 10.17 -10.99 19.16
C VAL A 246 9.18 -10.32 18.21
N ILE A 247 7.88 -10.50 18.45
CA ILE A 247 6.81 -9.85 17.66
C ILE A 247 6.90 -8.33 17.79
N GLN A 248 7.12 -7.82 19.01
CA GLN A 248 7.25 -6.38 19.25
C GLN A 248 8.49 -5.81 18.55
N ASN A 249 9.65 -6.44 18.71
CA ASN A 249 10.89 -6.00 18.07
C ASN A 249 10.78 -6.03 16.54
N TYR A 250 10.12 -7.04 15.98
CA TYR A 250 9.80 -7.13 14.55
C TYR A 250 8.93 -5.94 14.10
N SER A 251 7.80 -5.73 14.80
CA SER A 251 6.83 -4.65 14.53
C SER A 251 7.50 -3.28 14.60
N ASP A 252 8.27 -3.02 15.66
CA ASP A 252 8.95 -1.75 15.88
C ASP A 252 9.97 -1.46 14.79
N TYR A 253 10.81 -2.44 14.42
CA TYR A 253 11.80 -2.22 13.37
C TYR A 253 11.15 -2.05 11.99
N LYS A 254 10.07 -2.81 11.70
CA LYS A 254 9.27 -2.60 10.50
C LYS A 254 8.65 -1.20 10.48
N ALA A 255 8.12 -0.71 11.60
CA ALA A 255 7.61 0.66 11.72
C ALA A 255 8.68 1.72 11.49
N ALA A 256 9.88 1.51 12.02
CA ALA A 256 11.02 2.39 11.78
C ALA A 256 11.38 2.44 10.28
N MET A 257 11.41 1.30 9.59
CA MET A 257 11.65 1.25 8.14
C MET A 257 10.56 1.98 7.35
N PHE A 258 9.28 1.73 7.65
CA PHE A 258 8.17 2.41 6.98
C PHE A 258 8.21 3.92 7.17
N SER A 259 8.62 4.39 8.35
CA SER A 259 8.78 5.81 8.64
C SER A 259 9.97 6.40 7.88
N ARG A 260 11.14 5.74 7.94
CA ARG A 260 12.39 6.20 7.32
C ARG A 260 12.31 6.29 5.80
N TYR A 261 11.69 5.31 5.16
CA TYR A 261 11.66 5.19 3.69
C TYR A 261 10.32 5.59 3.08
N ARG A 262 9.43 6.23 3.87
CA ARG A 262 8.09 6.66 3.44
C ARG A 262 8.16 7.51 2.18
N THR A 263 9.03 8.52 2.17
CA THR A 263 9.12 9.51 1.09
C THR A 263 9.45 8.88 -0.25
N LEU A 264 10.36 7.90 -0.31
CA LEU A 264 10.66 7.19 -1.56
C LEU A 264 9.44 6.47 -2.15
N SER A 265 8.63 5.86 -1.29
CA SER A 265 7.42 5.15 -1.73
C SER A 265 6.30 6.11 -2.09
N GLU A 266 6.26 7.30 -1.48
CA GLU A 266 5.36 8.37 -1.89
C GLU A 266 5.77 8.97 -3.24
N ILE A 267 7.07 9.16 -3.51
CA ILE A 267 7.58 9.57 -4.82
C ILE A 267 7.14 8.57 -5.91
N LEU A 268 7.36 7.27 -5.68
CA LEU A 268 6.91 6.21 -6.60
C LEU A 268 5.38 6.20 -6.75
N GLY A 269 4.65 6.37 -5.65
CA GLY A 269 3.20 6.39 -5.68
C GLY A 269 2.62 7.59 -6.42
N VAL A 270 3.23 8.76 -6.32
CA VAL A 270 2.82 9.96 -7.09
C VAL A 270 3.11 9.76 -8.57
N LEU A 271 4.25 9.14 -8.93
CA LEU A 271 4.52 8.74 -10.32
C LEU A 271 3.38 7.86 -10.86
N LEU A 272 3.03 6.79 -10.13
CA LEU A 272 1.96 5.86 -10.54
C LEU A 272 0.60 6.54 -10.63
N VAL A 273 0.28 7.41 -9.67
CA VAL A 273 -0.96 8.21 -9.68
C VAL A 273 -1.03 9.12 -10.90
N ARG A 274 0.08 9.77 -11.29
CA ARG A 274 0.12 10.62 -12.50
C ARG A 274 -0.06 9.80 -13.78
N GLN A 275 0.57 8.63 -13.86
CA GLN A 275 0.41 7.73 -15.00
C GLN A 275 -1.03 7.19 -15.11
N ALA A 276 -1.63 6.83 -13.99
CA ALA A 276 -3.02 6.39 -13.92
C ALA A 276 -4.00 7.53 -14.26
N SER A 277 -3.71 8.75 -13.79
CA SER A 277 -4.46 9.97 -14.10
C SER A 277 -4.41 10.32 -15.59
N ALA A 278 -3.24 10.23 -16.21
CA ALA A 278 -3.07 10.43 -17.65
C ALA A 278 -3.84 9.40 -18.49
N SER A 279 -4.18 8.26 -17.90
CA SER A 279 -4.94 7.18 -18.54
C SER A 279 -6.41 7.14 -18.11
N ASN A 280 -6.92 8.18 -17.42
CA ASN A 280 -8.30 8.28 -16.90
C ASN A 280 -8.75 7.05 -16.07
N MET A 281 -7.85 6.46 -15.28
CA MET A 281 -8.19 5.30 -14.45
C MET A 281 -8.92 5.70 -13.17
N ASN A 282 -9.80 4.82 -12.69
CA ASN A 282 -10.22 4.83 -11.29
C ASN A 282 -9.04 4.45 -10.40
N ILE A 283 -8.82 5.16 -9.29
CA ILE A 283 -7.68 4.96 -8.40
C ILE A 283 -8.15 4.90 -6.95
N MET A 284 -7.73 3.86 -6.23
CA MET A 284 -7.95 3.71 -4.80
C MET A 284 -6.65 3.95 -4.04
N VAL A 285 -6.69 4.81 -3.02
CA VAL A 285 -5.57 5.10 -2.12
C VAL A 285 -5.98 4.70 -0.71
N GLU A 286 -5.33 3.66 -0.16
CA GLU A 286 -5.59 3.20 1.20
C GLU A 286 -4.75 3.94 2.24
N THR A 287 -5.39 4.29 3.35
CA THR A 287 -4.76 4.89 4.51
C THR A 287 -5.50 4.50 5.80
N SER A 288 -4.89 4.76 6.95
CA SER A 288 -5.49 4.51 8.26
C SER A 288 -6.53 5.55 8.66
N GLY A 289 -6.69 6.65 7.92
CA GLY A 289 -7.72 7.66 8.19
C GLY A 289 -7.37 8.73 9.24
N ARG A 290 -6.16 8.71 9.81
CA ARG A 290 -5.81 9.45 11.04
C ARG A 290 -5.51 10.95 10.86
N ASP A 291 -5.38 11.42 9.62
CA ASP A 291 -4.85 12.75 9.33
C ASP A 291 -5.53 13.34 8.10
N VAL A 292 -6.08 14.56 8.21
CA VAL A 292 -6.70 15.33 7.13
C VAL A 292 -5.76 15.53 5.93
N ALA A 293 -4.44 15.50 6.13
CA ALA A 293 -3.45 15.59 5.06
C ALA A 293 -3.65 14.57 3.91
N MET A 294 -4.33 13.44 4.17
CA MET A 294 -4.65 12.45 3.14
C MET A 294 -5.68 12.94 2.11
N PHE A 295 -6.58 13.86 2.49
CA PHE A 295 -7.51 14.48 1.55
C PHE A 295 -6.78 15.50 0.68
N HIS A 296 -5.90 16.32 1.28
CA HIS A 296 -5.03 17.23 0.53
C HIS A 296 -4.15 16.50 -0.49
N TYR A 297 -3.70 15.28 -0.19
CA TYR A 297 -3.00 14.43 -1.16
C TYR A 297 -3.87 14.18 -2.40
N VAL A 298 -5.13 13.74 -2.21
CA VAL A 298 -6.03 13.48 -3.34
C VAL A 298 -6.34 14.78 -4.09
N ASP A 299 -6.61 15.88 -3.39
CA ASP A 299 -6.87 17.18 -4.03
C ASP A 299 -5.67 17.67 -4.85
N SER A 300 -4.45 17.40 -4.40
CA SER A 300 -3.22 17.81 -5.09
C SER A 300 -3.00 17.08 -6.41
N PHE A 301 -3.46 15.83 -6.53
CA PHE A 301 -3.17 14.98 -7.68
C PHE A 301 -4.40 14.64 -8.54
N PHE A 302 -5.61 14.90 -8.05
CA PHE A 302 -6.87 14.64 -8.75
C PHE A 302 -7.76 15.88 -8.73
N PRO A 303 -7.69 16.74 -9.76
CA PRO A 303 -8.56 17.91 -9.84
C PRO A 303 -10.05 17.56 -9.95
N SER A 304 -10.94 18.28 -9.26
CA SER A 304 -12.38 18.00 -9.22
C SER A 304 -13.08 18.19 -10.58
N ASP A 305 -12.50 18.96 -11.50
CA ASP A 305 -12.98 19.10 -12.88
C ASP A 305 -12.69 17.85 -13.72
N LYS A 306 -11.74 17.00 -13.31
CA LYS A 306 -11.35 15.76 -14.01
C LYS A 306 -11.81 14.49 -13.31
N TYR A 307 -11.95 14.51 -11.99
CA TYR A 307 -12.22 13.33 -11.18
C TYR A 307 -13.45 13.50 -10.28
N ASN A 308 -14.22 12.43 -10.12
CA ASN A 308 -15.12 12.26 -8.99
C ASN A 308 -14.29 11.83 -7.77
N LYS A 309 -14.46 12.48 -6.63
CA LYS A 309 -13.72 12.15 -5.41
C LYS A 309 -14.63 11.47 -4.40
N LEU A 310 -14.17 10.37 -3.82
CA LEU A 310 -14.91 9.57 -2.86
C LEU A 310 -14.09 9.33 -1.60
N ALA A 311 -14.65 9.69 -0.45
CA ALA A 311 -14.16 9.26 0.85
C ALA A 311 -14.94 8.01 1.29
N LEU A 312 -14.25 6.87 1.35
CA LEU A 312 -14.80 5.58 1.75
C LEU A 312 -14.29 5.22 3.15
N HIS A 313 -15.19 5.12 4.11
CA HIS A 313 -14.85 4.87 5.51
C HIS A 313 -15.36 3.51 5.99
N PHE A 314 -14.42 2.66 6.43
CA PHE A 314 -14.74 1.36 7.02
C PHE A 314 -14.64 1.40 8.54
N THR A 315 -15.68 0.89 9.20
CA THR A 315 -15.71 0.66 10.64
C THR A 315 -15.85 -0.83 10.96
N ILE A 316 -15.58 -1.23 12.20
CA ILE A 316 -15.79 -2.59 12.68
C ILE A 316 -16.56 -2.57 13.99
N ASN A 317 -17.45 -3.53 14.18
CA ASN A 317 -18.25 -3.69 15.40
C ASN A 317 -17.41 -4.00 16.65
N ASP A 318 -16.38 -4.84 16.52
CA ASP A 318 -15.46 -5.22 17.59
C ASP A 318 -14.02 -5.21 17.09
N LEU A 319 -13.23 -4.29 17.64
CA LEU A 319 -11.83 -4.10 17.27
C LEU A 319 -10.96 -5.34 17.57
N SER A 320 -11.34 -6.18 18.53
CA SER A 320 -10.56 -7.37 18.91
C SER A 320 -10.40 -8.37 17.75
N HIS A 321 -11.34 -8.39 16.82
CA HIS A 321 -11.25 -9.17 15.59
C HIS A 321 -10.21 -8.61 14.61
N ALA A 322 -10.11 -7.27 14.51
CA ALA A 322 -9.07 -6.62 13.73
C ALA A 322 -7.68 -6.84 14.36
N GLU A 323 -7.57 -6.70 15.69
CA GLU A 323 -6.35 -6.97 16.46
C GLU A 323 -5.86 -8.41 16.21
N SER A 324 -6.74 -9.39 16.37
CA SER A 324 -6.43 -10.80 16.12
C SER A 324 -6.01 -11.05 14.65
N SER A 325 -6.67 -10.39 13.69
CA SER A 325 -6.31 -10.50 12.28
C SER A 325 -4.91 -9.93 11.99
N VAL A 326 -4.55 -8.80 12.62
CA VAL A 326 -3.23 -8.18 12.45
C VAL A 326 -2.14 -9.05 13.06
N ASP A 327 -2.34 -9.55 14.28
CA ASP A 327 -1.36 -10.40 14.98
C ASP A 327 -1.07 -11.69 14.23
N ASN A 328 -2.13 -12.39 13.80
CA ASN A 328 -1.97 -13.64 13.05
C ASN A 328 -1.23 -13.43 11.73
N ARG A 329 -1.53 -12.33 11.04
CA ARG A 329 -0.86 -11.95 9.80
C ARG A 329 0.60 -11.62 10.02
N MET A 330 0.95 -10.90 11.11
CA MET A 330 2.33 -10.57 11.44
C MET A 330 3.17 -11.83 11.69
N VAL A 331 2.64 -12.79 12.47
CA VAL A 331 3.31 -14.07 12.71
C VAL A 331 3.50 -14.86 11.41
N GLN A 332 2.49 -14.86 10.54
CA GLN A 332 2.60 -15.53 9.24
C GLN A 332 3.65 -14.87 8.34
N GLU A 333 3.69 -13.53 8.29
CA GLU A 333 4.69 -12.77 7.56
C GLU A 333 6.11 -13.08 8.05
N MET A 334 6.34 -13.17 9.37
CA MET A 334 7.64 -13.57 9.93
C MET A 334 8.07 -14.96 9.42
N ARG A 335 7.15 -15.94 9.43
CA ARG A 335 7.42 -17.30 8.95
C ARG A 335 7.74 -17.35 7.45
N GLU A 336 6.90 -16.70 6.63
CA GLU A 336 7.11 -16.66 5.18
C GLU A 336 8.37 -15.89 4.83
N GLY A 337 8.73 -14.85 5.59
CA GLY A 337 9.98 -14.10 5.43
C GLY A 337 11.23 -14.96 5.69
N ILE A 338 11.23 -15.73 6.77
CA ILE A 338 12.32 -16.68 7.08
C ILE A 338 12.43 -17.78 6.02
N LYS A 339 11.30 -18.29 5.54
CA LYS A 339 11.26 -19.26 4.44
C LYS A 339 11.77 -18.66 3.13
N ALA A 340 11.41 -17.41 2.85
CA ALA A 340 11.87 -16.68 1.67
C ALA A 340 13.38 -16.46 1.70
N LEU A 341 13.97 -16.12 2.85
CA LEU A 341 15.43 -16.01 3.03
C LEU A 341 16.17 -17.28 2.58
N LYS A 342 15.71 -18.44 3.03
CA LYS A 342 16.31 -19.75 2.70
C LYS A 342 16.25 -20.05 1.20
N SER A 343 15.34 -19.42 0.47
CA SER A 343 15.18 -19.64 -0.97
C SER A 343 16.04 -18.74 -1.85
N GLY A 344 16.56 -17.62 -1.31
CA GLY A 344 17.23 -16.58 -2.10
C GLY A 344 16.32 -15.86 -3.10
N ASP A 345 15.02 -16.12 -3.13
CA ASP A 345 14.11 -15.56 -4.13
C ASP A 345 13.60 -14.18 -3.66
N VAL A 346 14.05 -13.11 -4.32
CA VAL A 346 13.65 -11.73 -3.99
C VAL A 346 12.14 -11.53 -4.08
N ASP A 347 11.45 -12.21 -5.01
CA ASP A 347 10.00 -12.06 -5.15
C ASP A 347 9.29 -12.69 -3.95
N LYS A 348 9.85 -13.76 -3.36
CA LYS A 348 9.33 -14.32 -2.10
C LYS A 348 9.62 -13.43 -0.91
N ILE A 349 10.78 -12.77 -0.86
CA ILE A 349 11.07 -11.76 0.18
C ILE A 349 10.03 -10.65 0.09
N ILE A 350 9.78 -10.15 -1.12
CA ILE A 350 8.80 -9.10 -1.36
C ILE A 350 7.40 -9.57 -0.97
N LYS A 351 6.99 -10.77 -1.39
CA LYS A 351 5.65 -11.33 -1.11
C LYS A 351 5.43 -11.73 0.35
N ALA A 352 6.48 -11.99 1.12
CA ALA A 352 6.35 -12.31 2.53
C ALA A 352 5.72 -11.16 3.33
N ASN A 353 6.00 -9.90 2.97
CA ASN A 353 5.34 -8.75 3.58
C ASN A 353 3.83 -8.78 3.30
N ALA A 354 3.03 -8.98 4.33
CA ALA A 354 1.59 -9.17 4.24
C ALA A 354 0.78 -7.92 4.63
N GLY A 355 1.43 -6.82 4.98
CA GLY A 355 0.74 -5.57 5.27
C GLY A 355 1.64 -4.45 5.78
N GLY A 356 0.99 -3.44 6.37
CA GLY A 356 1.65 -2.31 7.03
C GLY A 356 2.47 -2.69 8.27
N PRO A 357 3.12 -1.69 8.89
CA PRO A 357 4.15 -1.93 9.90
C PRO A 357 3.62 -2.20 11.30
N TYR A 358 2.39 -1.77 11.59
CA TYR A 358 1.88 -1.70 12.94
C TYR A 358 1.25 -3.01 13.41
N GLY A 359 1.56 -3.39 14.65
CA GLY A 359 0.87 -4.44 15.40
C GLY A 359 -0.50 -4.01 15.93
N SER A 360 -1.18 -4.92 16.63
CA SER A 360 -2.52 -4.69 17.17
C SER A 360 -2.57 -3.61 18.25
N GLU A 361 -1.48 -3.35 18.95
CA GLU A 361 -1.39 -2.48 20.12
C GLU A 361 -1.74 -1.01 19.84
N VAL A 362 -1.56 -0.55 18.59
CA VAL A 362 -1.86 0.83 18.20
C VAL A 362 -3.28 1.01 17.66
N LEU A 363 -4.01 -0.08 17.33
CA LEU A 363 -5.26 0.01 16.57
C LEU A 363 -6.33 0.83 17.27
N LYS A 364 -6.39 0.82 18.60
CA LYS A 364 -7.33 1.65 19.39
C LYS A 364 -7.10 3.14 19.18
N GLY A 365 -5.83 3.56 19.20
CA GLY A 365 -5.47 4.95 18.94
C GLY A 365 -5.76 5.34 17.48
N ILE A 366 -5.45 4.44 16.55
CA ILE A 366 -5.73 4.64 15.12
C ILE A 366 -7.23 4.78 14.86
N GLN A 367 -8.07 3.92 15.46
CA GLN A 367 -9.52 3.99 15.31
C GLN A 367 -10.03 5.34 15.80
N LYS A 368 -9.66 5.73 17.03
CA LYS A 368 -10.07 7.01 17.61
C LYS A 368 -9.68 8.20 16.74
N ASP A 369 -8.43 8.22 16.25
CA ASP A 369 -7.94 9.30 15.38
C ASP A 369 -8.69 9.30 14.04
N SER A 370 -8.96 8.13 13.47
CA SER A 370 -9.69 7.98 12.20
C SER A 370 -11.15 8.42 12.31
N ASP A 371 -11.84 8.02 13.38
CA ASP A 371 -13.23 8.39 13.63
C ASP A 371 -13.33 9.91 13.84
N ALA A 372 -12.40 10.50 14.60
CA ALA A 372 -12.36 11.95 14.81
C ALA A 372 -12.11 12.74 13.51
N VAL A 373 -11.33 12.22 12.56
CA VAL A 373 -11.18 12.84 11.24
C VAL A 373 -12.44 12.66 10.42
N TRP A 374 -13.04 11.47 10.43
CA TRP A 374 -14.26 11.19 9.69
C TRP A 374 -15.43 12.08 10.13
N ASP A 375 -15.61 12.26 11.45
CA ASP A 375 -16.64 13.13 12.02
C ASP A 375 -16.47 14.58 11.51
N LYS A 376 -15.25 15.12 11.50
CA LYS A 376 -14.97 16.46 10.97
C LYS A 376 -15.35 16.62 9.50
N ILE A 377 -15.10 15.58 8.69
CA ILE A 377 -15.38 15.58 7.26
C ILE A 377 -16.88 15.48 6.99
N ILE A 378 -17.63 14.71 7.79
CA ILE A 378 -19.10 14.65 7.70
C ILE A 378 -19.73 15.95 8.19
N GLU A 379 -19.23 16.53 9.28
CA GLU A 379 -19.75 17.77 9.86
C GLU A 379 -19.43 19.02 9.01
N GLY A 380 -18.54 18.90 8.02
CA GLY A 380 -18.11 20.02 7.18
C GLY A 380 -17.25 21.05 7.94
N ASN A 381 -16.62 20.61 9.04
CA ASN A 381 -15.86 21.49 9.94
C ASN A 381 -14.45 21.83 9.43
N ASP A 382 -13.93 21.03 8.49
CA ASP A 382 -12.72 21.32 7.73
C ASP A 382 -13.15 21.60 6.28
N GLU A 383 -12.63 22.64 5.63
CA GLU A 383 -12.92 23.01 4.22
C GLU A 383 -12.52 21.92 3.19
N VAL A 384 -12.10 20.76 3.68
CA VAL A 384 -11.49 19.65 2.95
C VAL A 384 -12.50 18.53 2.79
N GLY A 385 -12.61 17.95 1.59
CA GLY A 385 -13.58 16.89 1.33
C GLY A 385 -15.04 17.36 1.22
N GLY A 386 -15.27 18.68 1.20
CA GLY A 386 -16.61 19.26 1.06
C GLY A 386 -17.27 18.89 -0.27
N ASP A 387 -16.53 18.96 -1.37
CA ASP A 387 -16.96 18.60 -2.73
C ASP A 387 -16.87 17.09 -3.05
N TRP A 388 -16.64 16.25 -2.03
CA TRP A 388 -16.46 14.81 -2.22
C TRP A 388 -17.72 14.02 -1.88
N PHE A 389 -17.94 12.96 -2.65
CA PHE A 389 -18.84 11.88 -2.27
C PHE A 389 -18.34 11.21 -0.99
N LYS A 390 -19.28 10.73 -0.17
CA LYS A 390 -18.98 10.08 1.10
C LYS A 390 -19.72 8.75 1.17
N ALA A 391 -19.05 7.71 1.66
CA ALA A 391 -19.66 6.41 1.90
C ALA A 391 -19.09 5.80 3.18
N SER A 392 -19.99 5.30 4.04
CA SER A 392 -19.62 4.61 5.27
C SER A 392 -20.08 3.16 5.22
N ILE A 393 -19.15 2.25 5.49
CA ILE A 393 -19.36 0.81 5.47
C ILE A 393 -19.02 0.26 6.85
N LYS A 394 -19.93 -0.53 7.41
CA LYS A 394 -19.72 -1.25 8.66
C LYS A 394 -19.36 -2.70 8.37
N ILE A 395 -18.28 -3.16 8.98
CA ILE A 395 -17.88 -4.56 9.02
C ILE A 395 -18.37 -5.19 10.33
N GLU A 396 -19.14 -6.26 10.20
CA GLU A 396 -19.59 -7.08 11.31
C GLU A 396 -18.73 -8.33 11.37
N ALA A 397 -17.71 -8.28 12.22
CA ALA A 397 -16.83 -9.40 12.47
C ALA A 397 -17.42 -10.31 13.55
N LYS A 398 -17.22 -11.61 13.37
CA LYS A 398 -17.65 -12.65 14.28
C LYS A 398 -16.55 -13.71 14.40
N LYS A 399 -16.55 -14.43 15.52
CA LYS A 399 -15.55 -15.47 15.81
C LYS A 399 -15.82 -16.77 15.05
N ASP A 400 -17.07 -17.23 15.08
CA ASP A 400 -17.47 -18.57 14.63
C ASP A 400 -18.40 -18.54 13.40
N GLU A 401 -18.58 -17.36 12.80
CA GLU A 401 -19.42 -17.12 11.62
C GLU A 401 -18.66 -16.28 10.59
N ASP A 402 -19.12 -16.33 9.34
CA ASP A 402 -18.60 -15.47 8.29
C ASP A 402 -18.80 -13.99 8.65
N TRP A 403 -17.78 -13.19 8.35
CA TRP A 403 -17.89 -11.73 8.49
C TRP A 403 -18.89 -11.21 7.47
N THR A 404 -19.56 -10.11 7.79
CA THR A 404 -20.49 -9.43 6.88
C THR A 404 -20.16 -7.94 6.77
N ALA A 405 -20.68 -7.29 5.74
CA ALA A 405 -20.62 -5.85 5.55
C ALA A 405 -22.02 -5.28 5.28
N ASN A 406 -22.26 -4.04 5.70
CA ASN A 406 -23.47 -3.29 5.37
C ASN A 406 -23.18 -1.80 5.23
N ALA A 407 -24.00 -1.11 4.45
CA ALA A 407 -23.93 0.34 4.33
C ALA A 407 -24.38 0.95 5.67
N VAL A 408 -23.80 2.11 6.01
CA VAL A 408 -24.37 3.02 7.01
C VAL A 408 -25.12 4.09 6.22
N LEU A 409 -26.44 4.04 6.27
CA LEU A 409 -27.31 4.99 5.56
C LEU A 409 -27.25 6.37 6.22
N SER A 410 -27.76 7.40 5.56
CA SER A 410 -27.69 8.78 6.04
C SER A 410 -28.44 9.06 7.34
N ASP A 411 -29.45 8.24 7.65
CA ASP A 411 -30.14 8.25 8.95
C ASP A 411 -29.40 7.44 10.04
N GLY A 412 -28.21 6.90 9.71
CA GLY A 412 -27.40 6.05 10.58
C GLY A 412 -27.87 4.59 10.67
N SER A 413 -28.97 4.23 9.99
CA SER A 413 -29.47 2.86 9.99
C SER A 413 -28.61 1.94 9.10
N PRO A 414 -28.57 0.62 9.39
CA PRO A 414 -27.85 -0.32 8.55
C PRO A 414 -28.62 -0.63 7.27
N GLY A 415 -27.93 -0.61 6.13
CA GLY A 415 -28.43 -1.11 4.85
C GLY A 415 -28.48 -2.63 4.77
N LYS A 416 -28.51 -3.16 3.54
CA LYS A 416 -28.50 -4.61 3.28
C LYS A 416 -27.22 -5.26 3.81
N VAL A 417 -27.35 -6.48 4.31
CA VAL A 417 -26.24 -7.30 4.79
C VAL A 417 -25.67 -8.14 3.66
N PHE A 418 -24.34 -8.05 3.49
CA PHE A 418 -23.59 -8.82 2.51
C PHE A 418 -22.55 -9.70 3.21
N THR A 419 -22.57 -11.00 2.92
CA THR A 419 -21.62 -11.97 3.49
C THR A 419 -20.35 -12.03 2.65
N PHE A 420 -19.18 -12.00 3.29
CA PHE A 420 -17.91 -12.20 2.59
C PHE A 420 -17.87 -13.58 1.96
N VAL A 421 -17.48 -13.65 0.69
CA VAL A 421 -17.16 -14.91 0.01
C VAL A 421 -15.65 -15.10 -0.02
N ALA A 422 -15.22 -16.33 -0.32
CA ALA A 422 -13.80 -16.62 -0.52
C ALA A 422 -13.21 -15.62 -1.54
N PRO A 423 -12.02 -15.03 -1.25
CA PRO A 423 -11.38 -14.11 -2.17
C PRO A 423 -11.25 -14.75 -3.54
N ARG A 424 -11.56 -14.02 -4.62
CA ARG A 424 -11.17 -14.46 -5.96
C ARG A 424 -9.64 -14.57 -5.98
N GLN A 425 -9.12 -15.65 -6.55
CA GLN A 425 -7.70 -15.72 -6.87
C GLN A 425 -7.47 -14.73 -8.02
N VAL A 426 -6.83 -13.60 -7.69
CA VAL A 426 -6.38 -12.60 -8.67
C VAL A 426 -5.06 -13.07 -9.26
#